data_AF-A0AAW9JPU8-F1
#
_entry.id   AF-A0AAW9JPU8-F1
#
_cell.length_a   1.000
_cell.length_b   1.000
_cell.length_c   1.000
_cell.angle_alpha   90.00
_cell.angle_beta   90.00
_cell.angle_gamma   90.00
#
_symmetry.space_group_name_H-M   'P 1'
#
loop_
_entity.id
_entity.type
_entity.pdbx_description
1 polymer ?
#
loop_
_entity_poly.entity_id
_entity_poly.type
_entity_poly.pdbx_seq_one_letter_code
_entity_poly.pdbx_strand_id
1 'polypeptide(L)'
;MEFLTKLEETEDSKLAREKLSEVPFIGIAAQFRMLKGFVFGEGITLSIQASYGHYCTPRETLDLNKYERMEVALLKNDFVTVEEVLPDFPSLKAFEDFDSGGVYGYVPIELIEELYQALKRKYGFVK
;
A
#
# COMPACT_ATOMS: atom_id res chain seq x y z
N MET A 1 -11.51 0.05 -9.00
CA MET A 1 -10.84 0.92 -8.01
C MET A 1 -9.70 1.61 -8.71
N GLU A 2 -9.67 2.94 -8.71
CA GLU A 2 -8.69 3.72 -9.45
C GLU A 2 -7.27 3.42 -8.95
N PHE A 3 -7.06 3.32 -7.63
CA PHE A 3 -5.72 3.06 -7.08
C PHE A 3 -5.17 1.75 -7.63
N LEU A 4 -6.00 0.71 -7.71
CA LEU A 4 -5.57 -0.63 -8.10
C LEU A 4 -5.09 -0.70 -9.55
N THR A 5 -5.70 0.10 -10.44
CA THR A 5 -5.29 0.20 -11.85
C THR A 5 -4.00 0.99 -12.06
N LYS A 6 -3.57 1.77 -11.06
CA LYS A 6 -2.38 2.62 -11.13
C LYS A 6 -1.24 2.12 -10.25
N LEU A 7 -1.49 1.12 -9.41
CA LEU A 7 -0.51 0.60 -8.48
C LEU A 7 0.51 -0.24 -9.24
N GLU A 8 1.79 0.11 -9.10
CA GLU A 8 2.88 -0.48 -9.87
C GLU A 8 3.96 -1.03 -8.95
N GLU A 9 4.59 -2.13 -9.36
CA GLU A 9 5.80 -2.63 -8.72
C GLU A 9 7.01 -1.74 -9.05
N THR A 10 7.91 -1.54 -8.07
CA THR A 10 9.16 -0.80 -8.32
C THR A 10 10.09 -1.60 -9.24
N GLU A 11 10.91 -0.91 -10.03
CA GLU A 11 11.86 -1.61 -10.92
C GLU A 11 12.89 -2.44 -10.14
N ASP A 12 13.36 -1.92 -9.00
CA ASP A 12 14.26 -2.66 -8.11
C ASP A 12 13.63 -3.94 -7.57
N SER A 13 12.34 -3.90 -7.21
CA SER A 13 11.59 -5.09 -6.78
C SER A 13 11.50 -6.13 -7.89
N LYS A 14 11.16 -5.71 -9.12
CA LYS A 14 11.10 -6.62 -10.28
C LYS A 14 12.45 -7.28 -10.53
N LEU A 15 13.52 -6.49 -10.59
CA LEU A 15 14.89 -6.97 -10.80
C LEU A 15 15.35 -7.92 -9.69
N ALA A 16 15.03 -7.61 -8.42
CA ALA A 16 15.36 -8.47 -7.31
C ALA A 16 14.64 -9.82 -7.40
N ARG A 17 13.34 -9.82 -7.71
CA ARG A 17 12.56 -11.05 -7.84
C ARG A 17 13.00 -11.91 -9.01
N GLU A 18 13.30 -11.30 -10.15
CA GLU A 18 13.85 -12.00 -11.32
C GLU A 18 15.17 -12.70 -10.94
N LYS A 19 16.14 -11.97 -10.38
CA LYS A 19 17.43 -12.52 -9.96
C LYS A 19 17.30 -13.62 -8.90
N LEU A 20 16.44 -13.42 -7.89
CA LEU A 20 16.23 -14.39 -6.82
C LEU A 20 15.49 -15.64 -7.30
N SER A 21 14.65 -15.53 -8.34
CA SER A 21 13.96 -16.67 -8.93
C SER A 21 14.92 -17.67 -9.59
N GLU A 22 16.10 -17.20 -10.02
CA GLU A 22 17.15 -18.04 -10.62
C GLU A 22 18.01 -18.76 -9.57
N VAL A 23 17.93 -18.37 -8.29
CA VAL A 23 18.75 -18.97 -7.22
C VAL A 23 18.00 -20.11 -6.54
N PRO A 24 18.52 -21.35 -6.59
CA PRO A 24 17.91 -22.49 -5.90
C PRO A 24 17.77 -22.22 -4.40
N PHE A 25 16.64 -22.62 -3.82
CA PHE A 25 16.34 -22.54 -2.37
C PHE A 25 16.07 -21.13 -1.78
N ILE A 26 16.00 -20.07 -2.58
CA ILE A 26 15.68 -18.69 -2.11
C ILE A 26 14.25 -18.26 -2.47
N GLY A 27 13.37 -19.24 -2.74
CA GLY A 27 12.02 -19.02 -3.27
C GLY A 27 11.12 -18.11 -2.43
N ILE A 28 11.38 -17.94 -1.13
CA ILE A 28 10.60 -17.03 -0.26
C ILE A 28 10.97 -15.56 -0.50
N ALA A 29 12.27 -15.23 -0.64
CA ALA A 29 12.66 -13.84 -0.89
C ALA A 29 12.22 -13.36 -2.28
N ALA A 30 12.20 -14.26 -3.27
CA ALA A 30 11.65 -13.99 -4.60
C ALA A 30 10.13 -13.72 -4.60
N GLN A 31 9.44 -14.03 -3.50
CA GLN A 31 8.03 -13.70 -3.31
C GLN A 31 7.86 -12.30 -2.71
N PHE A 32 8.88 -11.66 -2.13
CA PHE A 32 8.68 -10.30 -1.63
C PHE A 32 8.57 -9.30 -2.79
N ARG A 33 7.53 -8.45 -2.78
CA ARG A 33 7.29 -7.42 -3.80
C ARG A 33 7.09 -6.06 -3.16
N MET A 34 7.83 -5.05 -3.62
CA MET A 34 7.63 -3.65 -3.25
C MET A 34 6.88 -2.87 -4.33
N LEU A 35 5.78 -2.24 -3.94
CA LEU A 35 4.96 -1.39 -4.79
C LEU A 35 5.33 0.10 -4.60
N LYS A 36 5.17 0.89 -5.66
CA LYS A 36 5.35 2.34 -5.63
C LYS A 36 4.27 2.98 -4.76
N GLY A 37 4.64 4.00 -4.00
CA GLY A 37 3.69 4.84 -3.27
C GLY A 37 3.09 5.91 -4.19
N PHE A 38 1.83 6.24 -3.96
CA PHE A 38 1.16 7.37 -4.63
C PHE A 38 1.51 8.67 -3.92
N VAL A 39 1.96 9.67 -4.67
CA VAL A 39 2.33 10.98 -4.12
C VAL A 39 1.21 11.98 -4.38
N PHE A 40 0.82 12.66 -3.32
CA PHE A 40 -0.15 13.76 -3.32
C PHE A 40 0.53 15.09 -2.99
N GLY A 41 -0.21 16.19 -3.09
CA GLY A 41 0.24 17.50 -2.64
C GLY A 41 0.78 17.48 -1.20
N GLU A 42 1.60 18.48 -0.88
CA GLU A 42 2.31 18.59 0.41
C GLU A 42 3.30 17.43 0.71
N GLY A 43 3.65 16.63 -0.30
CA GLY A 43 4.60 15.53 -0.14
C GLY A 43 4.03 14.32 0.59
N ILE A 44 2.70 14.23 0.70
CA ILE A 44 2.03 13.08 1.31
C ILE A 44 2.16 11.87 0.39
N THR A 45 2.66 10.77 0.92
CA THR A 45 2.78 9.50 0.18
C THR A 45 1.84 8.46 0.79
N LEU A 46 0.99 7.87 -0.04
CA LEU A 46 0.22 6.68 0.28
C LEU A 46 0.98 5.45 -0.20
N SER A 47 1.54 4.69 0.74
CA SER A 47 2.15 3.39 0.47
C SER A 47 1.10 2.31 0.62
N ILE A 48 0.88 1.52 -0.43
CA ILE A 48 0.01 0.34 -0.40
C ILE A 48 0.88 -0.85 -0.79
N GLN A 49 0.97 -1.86 0.08
CA GLN A 49 1.83 -3.01 -0.12
C GLN A 49 1.02 -4.32 -0.04
N ALA A 50 1.35 -5.25 -0.94
CA ALA A 50 0.71 -6.56 -1.00
C ALA A 50 1.67 -7.58 -1.60
N SER A 51 2.12 -8.53 -0.78
CA SER A 51 2.97 -9.66 -1.15
C SER A 51 3.03 -10.65 0.01
N TYR A 52 3.67 -11.81 -0.18
CA TYR A 52 3.95 -12.78 0.89
C TYR A 52 4.44 -12.16 2.23
N GLY A 53 5.26 -11.11 2.16
CA GLY A 53 5.81 -10.45 3.35
C GLY A 53 4.90 -9.43 4.03
N HIS A 54 3.86 -8.94 3.35
CA HIS A 54 3.01 -7.84 3.82
C HIS A 54 1.75 -8.34 4.55
N TYR A 55 1.12 -7.46 5.32
CA TYR A 55 -0.17 -7.71 5.95
C TYR A 55 -1.33 -7.62 4.93
N CYS A 56 -1.48 -8.65 4.08
CA CYS A 56 -2.48 -8.69 3.01
C CYS A 56 -3.27 -10.03 2.97
N THR A 57 -4.42 -10.02 2.30
CA THR A 57 -5.25 -11.21 2.07
C THR A 57 -5.52 -11.39 0.57
N PRO A 58 -5.12 -12.53 -0.04
CA PRO A 58 -4.31 -13.60 0.55
C PRO A 58 -2.86 -13.15 0.83
N ARG A 59 -2.18 -13.81 1.77
CA ARG A 59 -0.78 -13.51 2.14
C ARG A 59 0.21 -14.22 1.22
N GLU A 60 0.11 -13.91 -0.06
CA GLU A 60 0.89 -14.49 -1.15
C GLU A 60 1.28 -13.39 -2.13
N THR A 61 2.11 -13.71 -3.12
CA THR A 61 2.53 -12.76 -4.16
C THR A 61 1.82 -13.06 -5.46
N LEU A 62 0.74 -12.33 -5.69
CA LEU A 62 -0.22 -12.54 -6.76
C LEU A 62 -0.39 -11.26 -7.59
N ASP A 63 -1.13 -11.39 -8.69
CA ASP A 63 -1.66 -10.25 -9.43
C ASP A 63 -2.48 -9.35 -8.50
N LEU A 64 -2.33 -8.02 -8.65
CA LEU A 64 -2.92 -7.05 -7.72
C LEU A 64 -4.45 -7.15 -7.60
N ASN A 65 -5.13 -7.57 -8.67
CA ASN A 65 -6.59 -7.74 -8.69
C ASN A 65 -7.10 -8.95 -7.90
N LYS A 66 -6.23 -9.78 -7.33
CA LYS A 66 -6.60 -10.96 -6.53
C LYS A 66 -6.61 -10.69 -5.02
N TYR A 67 -6.21 -9.50 -4.57
CA TYR A 67 -6.23 -9.16 -3.15
C TYR A 67 -7.58 -8.57 -2.74
N GLU A 68 -8.05 -9.00 -1.57
CA GLU A 68 -9.21 -8.45 -0.88
C GLU A 68 -8.78 -7.42 0.18
N ARG A 69 -7.56 -7.58 0.72
CA ARG A 69 -7.00 -6.71 1.76
C ARG A 69 -5.52 -6.46 1.52
N MET A 70 -5.04 -5.26 1.83
CA MET A 70 -3.64 -4.86 1.65
C MET A 70 -3.11 -4.11 2.88
N GLU A 71 -1.79 -4.01 2.97
CA GLU A 71 -1.11 -3.19 3.96
C GLU A 71 -1.04 -1.75 3.46
N VAL A 72 -1.27 -0.79 4.35
CA VAL A 72 -1.27 0.64 4.03
C VAL A 72 -0.42 1.41 5.03
N ALA A 73 0.29 2.42 4.55
CA ALA A 73 0.92 3.43 5.40
C ALA A 73 0.84 4.81 4.74
N LEU A 74 0.82 5.86 5.55
CA LEU A 74 0.95 7.24 5.09
C LEU A 74 2.29 7.81 5.55
N LEU A 75 2.92 8.57 4.67
CA LEU A 75 4.19 9.23 4.96
C LEU A 75 4.11 10.73 4.62
N LYS A 76 4.64 11.57 5.51
CA LYS A 76 4.91 12.99 5.30
C LYS A 76 6.26 13.33 5.97
N ASN A 77 7.35 13.06 5.26
CA ASN A 77 8.73 12.96 5.78
C ASN A 77 8.99 11.77 6.73
N ASP A 78 8.01 11.37 7.55
CA ASP A 78 8.01 10.16 8.37
C ASP A 78 6.59 9.53 8.35
N PHE A 79 6.40 8.40 9.01
CA PHE A 79 5.08 7.78 9.19
C PHE A 79 4.12 8.74 9.88
N VAL A 80 2.91 8.85 9.34
CA VAL A 80 1.81 9.66 9.88
C VAL A 80 0.51 8.85 9.85
N THR A 81 -0.41 9.17 10.75
CA THR A 81 -1.71 8.51 10.80
C THR A 81 -2.70 9.10 9.78
N VAL A 82 -3.77 8.36 9.49
CA VAL A 82 -4.89 8.88 8.69
C VAL A 82 -5.54 10.08 9.36
N GLU A 83 -5.66 10.11 10.69
CA GLU A 83 -6.25 11.23 11.44
C GLU A 83 -5.43 12.52 11.25
N GLU A 84 -4.10 12.44 11.33
CA GLU A 84 -3.22 13.61 11.16
C GLU A 84 -3.34 14.23 9.75
N VAL A 85 -3.56 13.40 8.74
CA VAL A 85 -3.64 13.85 7.33
C VAL A 85 -5.08 14.22 6.94
N LEU A 86 -6.06 13.50 7.45
CA LEU A 86 -7.48 13.63 7.14
C LEU A 86 -8.33 13.51 8.42
N PRO A 87 -8.33 14.54 9.30
CA PRO A 87 -9.05 14.48 10.57
C PRO A 87 -10.57 14.31 10.41
N ASP A 88 -11.13 14.81 9.30
CA ASP A 88 -12.56 14.71 8.97
C ASP A 88 -12.87 13.53 8.03
N PHE A 89 -12.00 12.51 7.95
CA PHE A 89 -12.23 11.37 7.07
C PHE A 89 -13.45 10.55 7.57
N PRO A 90 -14.50 10.35 6.75
CA PRO A 90 -15.72 9.67 7.21
C PRO A 90 -15.48 8.26 7.78
N SER A 91 -14.50 7.54 7.21
CA SER A 91 -14.17 6.16 7.57
C SER A 91 -12.97 6.09 8.53
N LEU A 92 -12.63 7.19 9.23
CA LEU A 92 -11.48 7.25 10.14
C LEU A 92 -11.51 6.15 11.21
N LYS A 93 -12.65 5.99 11.89
CA LYS A 93 -12.84 4.93 12.90
C LYS A 93 -12.61 3.53 12.35
N ALA A 94 -13.01 3.28 11.11
CA ALA A 94 -12.77 1.98 10.48
C ALA A 94 -11.27 1.74 10.22
N PHE A 95 -10.48 2.81 10.00
CA PHE A 95 -9.02 2.70 9.86
C PHE A 95 -8.30 2.48 11.19
N GLU A 96 -8.78 3.07 12.28
CA GLU A 96 -8.20 2.91 13.61
C GLU A 96 -8.11 1.43 14.04
N ASP A 97 -9.11 0.62 13.66
CA ASP A 97 -9.13 -0.83 13.95
C ASP A 97 -7.97 -1.61 13.30
N PHE A 98 -7.28 -1.02 12.32
CA PHE A 98 -6.16 -1.64 11.60
C PHE A 98 -4.79 -1.07 11.99
N ASP A 99 -4.74 0.01 12.78
CA ASP A 99 -3.49 0.71 13.09
C ASP A 99 -2.55 -0.13 13.95
N SER A 100 -1.29 -0.22 13.51
CA SER A 100 -0.19 -0.83 14.24
C SER A 100 1.04 0.10 14.24
N GLY A 101 0.84 1.33 14.70
CA GLY A 101 1.91 2.32 14.84
C GLY A 101 2.25 3.02 13.53
N GLY A 102 1.24 3.41 12.75
CA GLY A 102 1.40 4.09 11.45
C GLY A 102 1.45 3.15 10.24
N VAL A 103 1.37 1.84 10.48
CA VAL A 103 1.15 0.81 9.45
C VAL A 103 -0.20 0.15 9.72
N TYR A 104 -1.08 0.22 8.74
CA TYR A 104 -2.42 -0.35 8.76
C TYR A 104 -2.40 -1.70 8.05
N GLY A 105 -2.52 -2.79 8.80
CA GLY A 105 -2.48 -4.14 8.26
C GLY A 105 -3.86 -4.65 7.82
N TYR A 106 -3.92 -5.45 6.75
CA TYR A 106 -5.15 -6.14 6.32
C TYR A 106 -6.36 -5.21 6.05
N VAL A 107 -6.10 -4.01 5.52
CA VAL A 107 -7.14 -3.03 5.20
C VAL A 107 -7.92 -3.47 3.96
N PRO A 108 -9.27 -3.53 3.99
CA PRO A 108 -10.09 -3.85 2.82
C PRO A 108 -9.85 -2.90 1.65
N ILE A 109 -9.76 -3.43 0.43
CA ILE A 109 -9.44 -2.63 -0.77
C ILE A 109 -10.46 -1.50 -1.03
N GLU A 110 -11.72 -1.68 -0.65
CA GLU A 110 -12.75 -0.64 -0.74
C GLU A 110 -12.41 0.57 0.14
N LEU A 111 -11.94 0.30 1.36
CA LEU A 111 -11.56 1.33 2.32
C LEU A 111 -10.27 2.05 1.90
N ILE A 112 -9.35 1.33 1.24
CA ILE A 112 -8.16 1.92 0.60
C ILE A 112 -8.55 2.85 -0.55
N GLU A 113 -9.51 2.46 -1.39
CA GLU A 113 -10.02 3.33 -2.46
C GLU A 113 -10.65 4.61 -1.89
N GLU A 114 -11.43 4.51 -0.80
CA GLU A 114 -11.98 5.69 -0.11
C GLU A 114 -10.88 6.64 0.38
N LEU A 115 -9.83 6.11 1.01
CA LEU A 115 -8.68 6.89 1.45
C LEU A 115 -7.95 7.55 0.27
N TYR A 116 -7.66 6.79 -0.79
CA TYR A 116 -7.02 7.30 -2.01
C TYR A 116 -7.83 8.47 -2.60
N GLN A 117 -9.15 8.32 -2.73
CA GLN A 117 -10.01 9.37 -3.27
C GLN A 117 -10.08 10.59 -2.33
N ALA A 118 -10.08 10.39 -1.01
CA ALA A 118 -10.05 11.49 -0.04
C ALA A 118 -8.75 12.31 -0.15
N LEU A 119 -7.60 11.64 -0.22
CA LEU A 119 -6.30 12.28 -0.42
C LEU A 119 -6.24 13.02 -1.76
N LYS A 120 -6.69 12.38 -2.84
CA LYS A 120 -6.76 12.98 -4.17
C LYS A 120 -7.61 14.25 -4.18
N ARG A 121 -8.78 14.25 -3.52
CA ARG A 121 -9.66 15.43 -3.42
C ARG A 121 -9.04 16.56 -2.61
N LYS A 122 -8.40 16.24 -1.48
CA LYS A 122 -7.87 17.26 -0.55
C LYS A 122 -6.53 17.84 -1.00
N TYR A 123 -5.61 17.00 -1.46
CA TYR A 123 -4.22 17.36 -1.73
C TYR A 123 -3.85 17.32 -3.21
N GLY A 124 -4.67 16.73 -4.08
CA GLY A 124 -4.36 16.55 -5.49
C GLY A 124 -3.35 15.44 -5.73
N PHE A 125 -3.52 14.69 -6.83
CA PHE A 125 -2.59 13.63 -7.24
C PHE A 125 -1.40 14.21 -8.01
N VAL A 126 -0.18 13.80 -7.66
CA VAL A 126 1.06 14.29 -8.30
C VAL A 126 1.66 13.22 -9.21
N LYS A 127 1.93 12.02 -8.68
CA LYS A 127 2.54 10.91 -9.43
C LYS A 127 2.37 9.56 -8.73
#